data_AF-A0A7W4VTM9-F1
#
_entry.id   AF-A0A7W4VTM9-F1
#
_cell.length_a   1.000
_cell.length_b   1.000
_cell.length_c   1.000
_cell.angle_alpha   90.00
_cell.angle_beta   90.00
_cell.angle_gamma   90.00
#
_symmetry.space_group_name_H-M   'P 1'
#
loop_
_entity.id
_entity.type
_entity.pdbx_description
1 polymer ?
#
loop_
_entity_poly.entity_id
_entity_poly.type
_entity_poly.pdbx_seq_one_letter_code
_entity_poly.pdbx_strand_id
1 'polypeptide(L)'
;MRRRERIAGALLAAVGCVLLAVPAVADDPGPSESPTSSAGPVELDGVTLRWGVNDESSNRAFAPDTFNFFAAGTVPDPGKGGTTLPKSRWKQAVGDVSIEKWNGKAWKPATWEGLRTDERGKPLGSPTSGTFSKHRFVFGAGTGTVDLAAGTAQVTWDGDVTILYYSGMSFFALSDPVLDVADGRGTLTATLSGYASSVDDPTQWAPVPAARVTVADLPDVTLGETGLSATPAYLGTEVTGVGQVPGGPAFGSFPQSFVDYMNQLGTAAFWLSSGASTDGFKVPLPVSVGFGAAEEEPVEPTPSETATKQPLDNPIVPPPVTVTATVTARPAPAPPAVAPPAAPSVPAVPTAEAPAVDMALPLAAQLVAAPQTSAAPAEPASDATWIWWLGGGLLIAAALTLLVPVGRPRRP
;
A
#
# COMPACT_ATOMS: atom_id res chain seq x y z
N MET A 1 17.60 -52.02 51.95
CA MET A 1 16.97 -53.24 51.40
C MET A 1 17.05 -53.18 49.87
N ARG A 2 17.99 -53.94 49.26
CA ARG A 2 17.80 -54.97 48.21
C ARG A 2 16.99 -54.50 46.96
N ARG A 3 17.69 -54.31 45.82
CA ARG A 3 17.75 -55.17 44.60
C ARG A 3 16.48 -55.09 43.73
N ARG A 4 16.54 -54.56 42.50
CA ARG A 4 16.95 -55.18 41.20
C ARG A 4 15.89 -56.08 40.56
N GLU A 5 15.67 -55.79 39.26
CA GLU A 5 15.41 -56.70 38.12
C GLU A 5 13.95 -57.04 37.70
N ARG A 6 13.65 -56.62 36.46
CA ARG A 6 13.14 -57.35 35.27
C ARG A 6 12.03 -58.40 35.46
N ILE A 7 11.07 -58.45 34.51
CA ILE A 7 10.75 -59.64 33.69
C ILE A 7 9.78 -59.25 32.56
N ALA A 8 10.11 -59.71 31.35
CA ALA A 8 9.29 -59.75 30.16
C ALA A 8 8.35 -60.98 30.19
N GLY A 9 7.13 -60.86 29.66
CA GLY A 9 6.20 -61.97 29.49
C GLY A 9 5.63 -61.97 28.07
N ALA A 10 6.10 -62.93 27.27
CA ALA A 10 5.57 -63.26 25.96
C ALA A 10 4.31 -64.14 26.09
N LEU A 11 3.37 -64.00 25.15
CA LEU A 11 2.35 -65.03 24.89
C LEU A 11 2.11 -65.11 23.37
N LEU A 12 2.61 -66.21 22.80
CA LEU A 12 2.27 -66.75 21.49
C LEU A 12 0.88 -67.41 21.56
N ALA A 13 0.08 -67.25 20.51
CA ALA A 13 -0.82 -68.29 20.03
C ALA A 13 -0.88 -68.23 18.50
N ALA A 14 -0.53 -69.34 17.87
CA ALA A 14 -0.45 -69.55 16.44
C ALA A 14 -1.66 -70.38 15.94
N VAL A 15 -1.80 -70.38 14.61
CA VAL A 15 -2.28 -71.46 13.70
C VAL A 15 -3.49 -71.08 12.84
N GLY A 16 -3.29 -71.18 11.52
CA GLY A 16 -4.36 -71.21 10.51
C GLY A 16 -3.85 -71.10 9.07
N CYS A 17 -3.13 -72.12 8.58
CA CYS A 17 -2.63 -72.25 7.21
C CYS A 17 -3.75 -72.36 6.16
N VAL A 18 -3.58 -71.72 4.99
CA VAL A 18 -3.94 -72.30 3.69
C VAL A 18 -2.83 -71.95 2.69
N LEU A 19 -2.05 -72.97 2.31
CA LEU A 19 -1.12 -72.97 1.19
C LEU A 19 -1.85 -73.62 0.00
N LEU A 20 -2.01 -72.87 -1.09
CA LEU A 20 -2.25 -73.43 -2.41
C LEU A 20 -1.03 -73.09 -3.27
N ALA A 21 -0.49 -74.12 -3.91
CA ALA A 21 0.69 -74.05 -4.75
C ALA A 21 0.31 -74.23 -6.23
N VAL A 22 1.19 -73.67 -7.09
CA VAL A 22 1.50 -74.01 -8.50
C VAL A 22 0.66 -73.27 -9.56
N PRO A 23 1.22 -72.86 -10.74
CA PRO A 23 2.61 -72.97 -11.26
C PRO A 23 3.30 -71.63 -11.59
N ALA A 24 4.63 -71.70 -11.70
CA ALA A 24 5.43 -70.74 -12.44
C ALA A 24 5.11 -70.82 -13.94
N VAL A 25 4.57 -69.74 -14.49
CA VAL A 25 4.61 -69.43 -15.92
C VAL A 25 5.72 -68.39 -16.08
N ALA A 26 6.73 -68.75 -16.88
CA ALA A 26 7.65 -67.79 -17.45
C ALA A 26 6.87 -66.96 -18.45
N ASP A 27 6.61 -65.69 -18.10
CA ASP A 27 6.14 -64.68 -19.03
C ASP A 27 7.13 -63.51 -19.00
N ASP A 28 7.44 -63.07 -20.21
CA ASP A 28 8.35 -62.02 -20.66
C ASP A 28 8.40 -60.77 -19.75
N PRO A 29 9.56 -60.16 -19.43
CA PRO A 29 9.59 -58.83 -18.85
C PRO A 29 9.22 -57.81 -19.94
N GLY A 30 7.92 -57.70 -20.22
CA GLY A 30 7.36 -56.53 -20.90
C GLY A 30 7.79 -55.26 -20.14
N PRO A 31 8.03 -54.15 -20.84
CA PRO A 31 8.54 -52.94 -20.20
C PRO A 31 7.60 -52.55 -19.08
N SER A 32 8.17 -52.41 -17.89
CA SER A 32 7.50 -51.88 -16.71
C SER A 32 6.94 -50.51 -17.10
N GLU A 33 5.62 -50.44 -17.33
CA GLU A 33 4.91 -49.18 -17.42
C GLU A 33 5.04 -48.52 -16.06
N SER A 34 6.04 -47.66 -15.92
CA SER A 34 6.04 -46.62 -14.90
C SER A 34 4.67 -45.95 -14.95
N PRO A 35 3.94 -45.79 -13.83
CA PRO A 35 2.74 -44.97 -13.84
C PRO A 35 3.22 -43.57 -14.21
N THR A 36 2.93 -43.16 -15.44
CA THR A 36 3.10 -41.78 -15.83
C THR A 36 1.99 -41.05 -15.09
N SER A 37 2.32 -40.48 -13.93
CA SER A 37 1.44 -39.52 -13.25
C SER A 37 1.35 -38.28 -14.13
N SER A 38 0.59 -38.38 -15.21
CA SER A 38 -0.06 -37.26 -15.86
C SER A 38 -1.34 -36.98 -15.07
N ALA A 39 -1.18 -36.59 -13.81
CA ALA A 39 -2.29 -36.01 -13.09
C ALA A 39 -2.54 -34.67 -13.78
N GLY A 40 -3.63 -34.59 -14.53
CA GLY A 40 -4.08 -33.34 -15.14
C GLY A 40 -4.48 -32.32 -14.07
N PRO A 41 -5.10 -31.20 -14.49
CA PRO A 41 -5.49 -30.13 -13.57
C PRO A 41 -6.31 -30.66 -12.38
N VAL A 42 -5.91 -30.23 -11.19
CA VAL A 42 -6.58 -30.51 -9.91
C VAL A 42 -7.33 -29.27 -9.46
N GLU A 43 -8.60 -29.45 -9.09
CA GLU A 43 -9.41 -28.39 -8.49
C GLU A 43 -8.92 -28.07 -7.07
N LEU A 44 -8.86 -26.78 -6.77
CA LEU A 44 -8.47 -26.23 -5.49
C LEU A 44 -9.66 -25.55 -4.82
N ASP A 45 -9.81 -25.81 -3.53
CA ASP A 45 -10.79 -25.15 -2.66
C ASP A 45 -10.10 -24.76 -1.34
N GLY A 46 -10.51 -23.64 -0.76
CA GLY A 46 -9.91 -23.14 0.47
C GLY A 46 -8.50 -22.54 0.30
N VAL A 47 -8.13 -22.11 -0.91
CA VAL A 47 -6.80 -21.54 -1.19
C VAL A 47 -6.62 -20.23 -0.44
N THR A 48 -5.46 -20.03 0.15
CA THR A 48 -5.13 -18.82 0.92
C THR A 48 -4.10 -17.96 0.19
N LEU A 49 -4.35 -16.66 0.05
CA LEU A 49 -3.38 -15.66 -0.42
C LEU A 49 -2.96 -14.79 0.76
N ARG A 50 -1.65 -14.68 1.00
CA ARG A 50 -1.07 -13.88 2.09
C ARG A 50 -0.05 -12.90 1.53
N TRP A 51 -0.19 -11.62 1.88
CA TRP A 51 0.77 -10.61 1.42
C TRP A 51 0.87 -9.39 2.34
N GLY A 52 2.11 -8.97 2.62
CA GLY A 52 2.42 -7.75 3.36
C GLY A 52 2.64 -6.51 2.47
N VAL A 53 2.53 -6.66 1.14
CA VAL A 53 2.83 -5.64 0.14
C VAL A 53 4.30 -5.22 0.15
N ASN A 54 4.69 -4.34 1.08
CA ASN A 54 6.05 -3.87 1.31
C ASN A 54 6.20 -3.34 2.75
N ASP A 55 7.43 -3.09 3.18
CA ASP A 55 7.71 -2.58 4.53
C ASP A 55 7.11 -1.18 4.75
N GLU A 56 7.10 -0.33 3.72
CA GLU A 56 6.51 1.02 3.76
C GLU A 56 5.02 1.00 4.13
N SER A 57 4.27 0.01 3.64
CA SER A 57 2.84 -0.17 3.94
C SER A 57 2.55 -0.55 5.39
N SER A 58 3.59 -0.88 6.18
CA SER A 58 3.48 -1.18 7.61
C SER A 58 4.37 -0.28 8.48
N ASN A 59 4.82 0.84 7.94
CA ASN A 59 5.74 1.79 8.56
C ASN A 59 5.01 2.93 9.29
N ARG A 60 5.73 3.65 10.16
CA ARG A 60 5.30 4.97 10.64
C ARG A 60 5.37 5.96 9.47
N ALA A 61 4.38 6.84 9.36
CA ALA A 61 4.34 7.83 8.30
C ALA A 61 4.92 9.19 8.77
N PHE A 62 5.25 10.06 7.82
CA PHE A 62 5.90 11.35 8.11
C PHE A 62 4.99 12.36 8.82
N ALA A 63 3.68 12.27 8.64
CA ALA A 63 2.75 13.13 9.38
C ALA A 63 2.73 12.70 10.86
N PRO A 64 2.68 13.65 11.81
CA PRO A 64 2.65 13.35 13.24
C PRO A 64 1.56 12.33 13.60
N ASP A 65 1.92 11.36 14.43
CA ASP A 65 1.01 10.32 14.97
C ASP A 65 0.27 9.47 13.93
N THR A 66 0.78 9.42 12.69
CA THR A 66 0.24 8.56 11.63
C THR A 66 1.17 7.40 11.29
N PHE A 67 0.58 6.35 10.74
CA PHE A 67 1.22 5.10 10.35
C PHE A 67 0.41 4.44 9.23
N ASN A 68 1.07 3.64 8.40
CA ASN A 68 0.48 2.95 7.27
C ASN A 68 0.00 1.57 7.73
N PHE A 69 -1.19 1.16 7.27
CA PHE A 69 -1.75 -0.14 7.65
C PHE A 69 -2.85 -0.67 6.72
N PHE A 70 -3.25 -1.92 6.95
CA PHE A 70 -4.37 -2.56 6.24
C PHE A 70 -5.65 -2.65 7.10
N ALA A 71 -6.79 -2.63 6.44
CA ALA A 71 -8.10 -2.95 7.02
C ALA A 71 -8.81 -3.99 6.15
N ALA A 72 -9.47 -4.98 6.78
CA ALA A 72 -10.30 -5.92 6.03
C ALA A 72 -11.59 -5.24 5.55
N GLY A 73 -11.98 -5.51 4.31
CA GLY A 73 -13.08 -4.84 3.64
C GLY A 73 -12.72 -3.46 3.09
N THR A 74 -13.71 -2.82 2.47
CA THR A 74 -13.66 -1.40 2.12
C THR A 74 -13.85 -0.51 3.35
N VAL A 75 -13.12 0.60 3.37
CA VAL A 75 -13.27 1.66 4.36
C VAL A 75 -14.27 2.71 3.85
N PRO A 76 -15.23 3.18 4.68
CA PRO A 76 -16.17 4.21 4.27
C PRO A 76 -15.49 5.53 3.88
N ASP A 77 -16.06 6.20 2.88
CA ASP A 77 -15.65 7.55 2.48
C ASP A 77 -15.67 8.53 3.66
N PRO A 78 -14.54 9.16 4.03
CA PRO A 78 -14.52 10.20 5.05
C PRO A 78 -15.16 11.52 4.60
N GLY A 79 -15.46 11.67 3.30
CA GLY A 79 -16.04 12.86 2.68
C GLY A 79 -15.06 14.02 2.46
N LYS A 80 -13.81 13.89 2.89
CA LYS A 80 -12.72 14.85 2.67
C LYS A 80 -11.35 14.21 2.91
N GLY A 81 -10.34 14.75 2.22
CA GLY A 81 -8.94 14.37 2.38
C GLY A 81 -8.38 14.75 3.76
N GLY A 82 -7.22 14.20 4.10
CA GLY A 82 -6.55 14.49 5.37
C GLY A 82 -7.26 13.94 6.61
N THR A 83 -8.29 13.11 6.44
CA THR A 83 -9.04 12.49 7.54
C THR A 83 -8.41 11.17 7.93
N THR A 84 -8.16 10.95 9.22
CA THR A 84 -7.67 9.65 9.71
C THR A 84 -8.82 8.70 10.04
N LEU A 85 -8.59 7.40 9.82
CA LEU A 85 -9.52 6.34 10.15
C LEU A 85 -9.58 6.14 11.67
N PRO A 86 -10.74 6.31 12.33
CA PRO A 86 -10.88 6.01 13.74
C PRO A 86 -10.93 4.49 13.98
N LYS A 87 -10.49 4.05 15.16
CA LYS A 87 -10.55 2.63 15.61
C LYS A 87 -11.91 1.97 15.38
N SER A 88 -13.00 2.73 15.60
CA SER A 88 -14.38 2.23 15.46
C SER A 88 -14.76 1.86 14.03
N ARG A 89 -13.99 2.29 13.03
CA ARG A 89 -14.20 1.99 11.61
C ARG A 89 -13.18 0.99 11.06
N TRP A 90 -12.15 0.65 11.82
CA TRP A 90 -11.19 -0.38 11.43
C TRP A 90 -11.75 -1.77 11.71
N LYS A 91 -11.51 -2.69 10.78
CA LYS A 91 -11.92 -4.08 10.89
C LYS A 91 -10.71 -4.99 10.72
N GLN A 92 -10.57 -5.94 11.64
CA GLN A 92 -9.55 -6.98 11.55
C GLN A 92 -9.92 -8.06 10.53
N ALA A 93 -11.21 -8.37 10.37
CA ALA A 93 -11.70 -9.35 9.41
C ALA A 93 -13.09 -8.97 8.87
N VAL A 94 -13.35 -9.33 7.61
CA VAL A 94 -14.63 -9.22 6.89
C VAL A 94 -14.69 -10.37 5.88
N GLY A 95 -15.73 -11.20 5.96
CA GLY A 95 -15.81 -12.41 5.14
C GLY A 95 -14.58 -13.28 5.32
N ASP A 96 -13.99 -13.73 4.21
CA ASP A 96 -12.76 -14.52 4.18
C ASP A 96 -11.49 -13.65 4.16
N VAL A 97 -11.60 -12.33 4.29
CA VAL A 97 -10.46 -11.42 4.37
C VAL A 97 -10.13 -11.09 5.82
N SER A 98 -8.86 -11.22 6.20
CA SER A 98 -8.37 -10.87 7.54
C SER A 98 -7.00 -10.19 7.54
N ILE A 99 -6.71 -9.43 8.60
CA ILE A 99 -5.42 -8.79 8.82
C ILE A 99 -4.67 -9.51 9.93
N GLU A 100 -3.46 -9.93 9.64
CA GLU A 100 -2.57 -10.61 10.58
C GLU A 100 -1.33 -9.79 10.87
N LYS A 101 -0.74 -9.98 12.04
CA LYS A 101 0.52 -9.36 12.46
C LYS A 101 1.49 -10.40 12.99
N TRP A 102 2.74 -10.28 12.59
CA TRP A 102 3.84 -11.04 13.17
C TRP A 102 4.17 -10.53 14.58
N ASN A 103 4.22 -11.45 15.54
CA ASN A 103 4.55 -11.16 16.95
C ASN A 103 5.97 -11.61 17.37
N GLY A 104 6.82 -11.92 16.38
CA GLY A 104 8.17 -12.45 16.62
C GLY A 104 8.23 -13.99 16.65
N LYS A 105 7.09 -14.68 16.66
CA LYS A 105 7.01 -16.14 16.74
C LYS A 105 5.99 -16.77 15.79
N ALA A 106 4.84 -16.13 15.63
CA ALA A 106 3.75 -16.60 14.79
C ALA A 106 2.93 -15.41 14.27
N TRP A 107 2.25 -15.63 13.15
CA TRP A 107 1.18 -14.75 12.71
C TRP A 107 -0.01 -14.87 13.67
N LYS A 108 -0.60 -13.72 13.99
CA LYS A 108 -1.78 -13.61 14.86
C LYS A 108 -2.75 -12.60 14.27
N PRO A 109 -4.05 -12.69 14.58
CA PRO A 109 -4.99 -11.62 14.28
C PRO A 109 -4.43 -10.27 14.74
N ALA A 110 -4.35 -9.30 13.83
CA ALA A 110 -3.85 -7.98 14.15
C ALA A 110 -4.77 -7.30 15.17
N THR A 111 -4.21 -6.41 16.00
CA THR A 111 -4.99 -5.55 16.88
C THR A 111 -4.74 -4.10 16.51
N TRP A 112 -5.73 -3.22 16.73
CA TRP A 112 -5.58 -1.80 16.47
C TRP A 112 -4.36 -1.18 17.15
N GLU A 113 -4.03 -1.61 18.37
CA GLU A 113 -2.84 -1.15 19.08
C GLU A 113 -1.56 -1.73 18.47
N GLY A 114 -1.59 -3.00 18.06
CA GLY A 114 -0.46 -3.68 17.41
C GLY A 114 -0.06 -3.07 16.06
N LEU A 115 -0.96 -2.38 15.36
CA LEU A 115 -0.62 -1.64 14.12
C LEU A 115 0.43 -0.54 14.35
N ARG A 116 0.62 -0.09 15.59
CA ARG A 116 1.58 0.97 15.96
C ARG A 116 2.87 0.45 16.58
N THR A 117 3.08 -0.87 16.57
CA THR A 117 4.22 -1.50 17.24
C THR A 117 4.95 -2.49 16.34
N ASP A 118 6.24 -2.63 16.57
CA ASP A 118 7.07 -3.69 15.99
C ASP A 118 6.62 -5.10 16.44
N GLU A 119 7.31 -6.14 16.00
CA GLU A 119 7.01 -7.52 16.42
C GLU A 119 7.22 -7.79 17.93
N ARG A 120 7.97 -6.92 18.62
CA ARG A 120 8.26 -7.01 20.06
C ARG A 120 7.29 -6.17 20.91
N GLY A 121 6.31 -5.52 20.29
CA GLY A 121 5.35 -4.63 20.96
C GLY A 121 5.92 -3.26 21.31
N LYS A 122 7.10 -2.87 20.80
CA LYS A 122 7.66 -1.53 20.97
C LYS A 122 7.02 -0.57 19.96
N PRO A 123 6.75 0.69 20.32
CA PRO A 123 6.29 1.69 19.36
C PRO A 123 7.23 1.77 18.14
N LEU A 124 6.66 1.95 16.95
CA LEU A 124 7.45 2.20 15.75
C LEU A 124 8.29 3.48 15.92
N GLY A 125 9.53 3.43 15.46
CA GLY A 125 10.46 4.57 15.44
C GLY A 125 10.09 5.60 14.36
N SER A 126 11.00 6.53 14.06
CA SER A 126 10.81 7.47 12.94
C SER A 126 10.55 6.73 11.62
N PRO A 127 9.93 7.36 10.60
CA PRO A 127 9.67 6.72 9.31
C PRO A 127 10.91 6.12 8.65
N THR A 128 12.10 6.66 8.94
CA THR A 128 13.39 6.22 8.42
C THR A 128 14.11 5.18 9.30
N SER A 129 13.51 4.79 10.43
CA SER A 129 14.17 3.94 11.44
C SER A 129 14.32 2.47 11.04
N GLY A 130 13.62 2.03 9.99
CA GLY A 130 13.60 0.61 9.61
C GLY A 130 12.87 -0.28 10.62
N THR A 131 11.88 0.27 11.33
CA THR A 131 11.03 -0.50 12.25
C THR A 131 9.62 -0.56 11.68
N PHE A 132 9.06 -1.76 11.57
CA PHE A 132 7.81 -2.00 10.86
C PHE A 132 6.84 -2.80 11.71
N SER A 133 5.55 -2.57 11.48
CA SER A 133 4.49 -3.31 12.18
C SER A 133 4.40 -4.76 11.70
N LYS A 134 4.93 -5.11 10.52
CA LYS A 134 4.97 -6.47 10.00
C LYS A 134 3.59 -7.14 10.02
N HIS A 135 2.60 -6.43 9.47
CA HIS A 135 1.27 -6.96 9.29
C HIS A 135 1.03 -7.24 7.80
N ARG A 136 0.09 -8.15 7.54
CA ARG A 136 -0.28 -8.63 6.21
C ARG A 136 -1.79 -8.77 6.13
N PHE A 137 -2.31 -8.81 4.91
CA PHE A 137 -3.66 -9.29 4.70
C PHE A 137 -3.64 -10.74 4.24
N VAL A 138 -4.75 -11.43 4.49
CA VAL A 138 -5.02 -12.80 4.09
C VAL A 138 -6.37 -12.82 3.39
N PHE A 139 -6.42 -13.31 2.16
CA PHE A 139 -7.64 -13.76 1.51
C PHE A 139 -7.73 -15.27 1.69
N GLY A 140 -8.79 -15.74 2.34
CA GLY A 140 -9.14 -17.16 2.47
C GLY A 140 -10.14 -17.60 1.39
N ALA A 141 -10.49 -18.89 1.43
CA ALA A 141 -11.55 -19.47 0.61
C ALA A 141 -11.38 -19.26 -0.92
N GLY A 142 -10.15 -19.11 -1.39
CA GLY A 142 -9.87 -19.05 -2.82
C GLY A 142 -10.20 -20.37 -3.51
N THR A 143 -10.61 -20.28 -4.77
CA THR A 143 -10.96 -21.44 -5.60
C THR A 143 -10.28 -21.33 -6.95
N GLY A 144 -9.99 -22.48 -7.56
CA GLY A 144 -9.29 -22.49 -8.84
C GLY A 144 -8.73 -23.85 -9.21
N THR A 145 -7.71 -23.87 -10.06
CA THR A 145 -7.07 -25.09 -10.53
C THR A 145 -5.55 -25.00 -10.47
N VAL A 146 -4.88 -26.15 -10.33
CA VAL A 146 -3.43 -26.30 -10.44
C VAL A 146 -3.08 -27.53 -11.26
N ASP A 147 -2.13 -27.39 -12.18
CA ASP A 147 -1.50 -28.49 -12.89
C ASP A 147 0.01 -28.41 -12.64
N LEU A 148 0.50 -29.21 -11.71
CA LEU A 148 1.92 -29.24 -11.34
C LEU A 148 2.81 -29.78 -12.46
N ALA A 149 2.27 -30.63 -13.34
CA ALA A 149 3.03 -31.19 -14.46
C ALA A 149 3.18 -30.17 -15.59
N ALA A 150 2.13 -29.39 -15.85
CA ALA A 150 2.16 -28.28 -16.81
C ALA A 150 2.80 -27.00 -16.24
N GLY A 151 2.94 -26.91 -14.91
CA GLY A 151 3.45 -25.71 -14.23
C GLY A 151 2.47 -24.54 -14.29
N THR A 152 1.16 -24.82 -14.29
CA THR A 152 0.11 -23.80 -14.38
C THR A 152 -0.79 -23.78 -13.16
N ALA A 153 -1.29 -22.60 -12.81
CA ALA A 153 -2.31 -22.44 -11.78
C ALA A 153 -3.18 -21.21 -12.08
N GLN A 154 -4.45 -21.28 -11.69
CA GLN A 154 -5.41 -20.19 -11.80
C GLN A 154 -6.21 -20.17 -10.51
N VAL A 155 -6.12 -19.11 -9.71
CA VAL A 155 -6.86 -19.01 -8.44
C VAL A 155 -7.54 -17.65 -8.34
N THR A 156 -8.77 -17.64 -7.84
CA THR A 156 -9.56 -16.44 -7.61
C THR A 156 -10.00 -16.36 -6.14
N TRP A 157 -10.06 -15.15 -5.60
CA TRP A 157 -10.59 -14.88 -4.26
C TRP A 157 -11.67 -13.80 -4.35
N ASP A 158 -12.64 -13.85 -3.44
CA ASP A 158 -13.68 -12.83 -3.26
C ASP A 158 -13.36 -11.98 -2.03
N GLY A 159 -13.61 -10.67 -2.14
CA GLY A 159 -13.55 -9.74 -1.02
C GLY A 159 -12.60 -8.57 -1.23
N ASP A 160 -12.46 -7.75 -0.19
CA ASP A 160 -11.72 -6.49 -0.25
C ASP A 160 -10.70 -6.36 0.88
N VAL A 161 -9.58 -5.71 0.59
CA VAL A 161 -8.69 -5.13 1.58
C VAL A 161 -8.46 -3.65 1.27
N THR A 162 -8.51 -2.79 2.29
CA THR A 162 -8.11 -1.38 2.14
C THR A 162 -6.67 -1.20 2.61
N ILE A 163 -5.84 -0.55 1.79
CA ILE A 163 -4.48 -0.12 2.11
C ILE A 163 -4.52 1.36 2.48
N LEU A 164 -4.13 1.69 3.71
CA LEU A 164 -4.22 3.04 4.27
C LEU A 164 -2.84 3.63 4.48
N TYR A 165 -2.61 4.79 3.88
CA TYR A 165 -1.44 5.61 4.12
C TYR A 165 -1.78 6.78 5.04
N TYR A 166 -0.83 7.16 5.90
CA TYR A 166 -1.00 8.23 6.88
C TYR A 166 -2.25 8.03 7.74
N SER A 167 -2.49 6.79 8.15
CA SER A 167 -3.67 6.38 8.92
C SER A 167 -5.02 6.72 8.26
N GLY A 168 -5.08 6.72 6.94
CA GLY A 168 -6.30 6.89 6.15
C GLY A 168 -6.46 8.27 5.51
N MET A 169 -5.49 9.18 5.65
CA MET A 169 -5.52 10.45 4.91
C MET A 169 -5.45 10.24 3.39
N SER A 170 -4.89 9.10 2.96
CA SER A 170 -4.99 8.56 1.61
C SER A 170 -5.16 7.04 1.70
N PHE A 171 -6.01 6.46 0.86
CA PHE A 171 -6.22 5.02 0.82
C PHE A 171 -6.78 4.58 -0.54
N PHE A 172 -6.65 3.28 -0.80
CA PHE A 172 -7.33 2.58 -1.88
C PHE A 172 -7.72 1.19 -1.41
N ALA A 173 -8.75 0.61 -2.05
CA ALA A 173 -9.13 -0.78 -1.85
C ALA A 173 -8.62 -1.64 -3.00
N LEU A 174 -8.22 -2.85 -2.67
CA LEU A 174 -7.89 -3.94 -3.58
C LEU A 174 -8.97 -5.01 -3.41
N SER A 175 -9.64 -5.33 -4.51
CA SER A 175 -10.82 -6.21 -4.55
C SER A 175 -10.61 -7.36 -5.52
N ASP A 176 -11.12 -8.53 -5.13
CA ASP A 176 -11.25 -9.74 -5.95
C ASP A 176 -9.96 -10.11 -6.72
N PRO A 177 -8.86 -10.44 -5.99
CA PRO A 177 -7.62 -10.76 -6.63
C PRO A 177 -7.70 -12.06 -7.42
N VAL A 178 -6.93 -12.13 -8.49
CA VAL A 178 -6.80 -13.29 -9.38
C VAL A 178 -5.32 -13.55 -9.62
N LEU A 179 -4.88 -14.77 -9.34
CA LEU A 179 -3.54 -15.25 -9.63
C LEU A 179 -3.57 -16.17 -10.86
N ASP A 180 -2.76 -15.82 -11.86
CA ASP A 180 -2.48 -16.64 -13.03
C ASP A 180 -1.02 -17.07 -12.97
N VAL A 181 -0.72 -18.36 -13.15
CA VAL A 181 0.65 -18.90 -13.24
C VAL A 181 0.77 -19.74 -14.51
N ALA A 182 1.81 -19.45 -15.29
CA ALA A 182 2.20 -20.22 -16.47
C ALA A 182 3.67 -19.97 -16.81
N ASP A 183 4.34 -20.94 -17.44
CA ASP A 183 5.72 -20.81 -17.92
C ASP A 183 6.73 -20.36 -16.82
N GLY A 184 6.52 -20.80 -15.58
CA GLY A 184 7.35 -20.42 -14.43
C GLY A 184 7.20 -18.96 -14.00
N ARG A 185 6.15 -18.27 -14.45
CA ARG A 185 5.82 -16.88 -14.10
C ARG A 185 4.40 -16.80 -13.57
N GLY A 186 4.12 -15.75 -12.80
CA GLY A 186 2.76 -15.46 -12.38
C GLY A 186 2.40 -13.98 -12.48
N THR A 187 1.11 -13.72 -12.48
CA THR A 187 0.54 -12.37 -12.47
C THR A 187 -0.58 -12.34 -11.45
N LEU A 188 -0.49 -11.42 -10.49
CA LEU A 188 -1.57 -11.13 -9.57
C LEU A 188 -2.29 -9.87 -10.08
N THR A 189 -3.56 -10.01 -10.43
CA THR A 189 -4.43 -8.90 -10.82
C THR A 189 -5.48 -8.66 -9.75
N ALA A 190 -6.00 -7.44 -9.67
CA ALA A 190 -7.12 -7.10 -8.78
C ALA A 190 -7.83 -5.85 -9.30
N THR A 191 -9.06 -5.61 -8.83
CA THR A 191 -9.76 -4.35 -9.04
C THR A 191 -9.34 -3.36 -7.97
N LEU A 192 -8.89 -2.17 -8.38
CA LEU A 192 -8.60 -1.08 -7.44
C LEU A 192 -9.72 -0.05 -7.47
N SER A 193 -10.03 0.50 -6.30
CA SER A 193 -10.93 1.65 -6.14
C SER A 193 -10.34 2.60 -5.09
N GLY A 194 -10.67 3.89 -5.16
CA GLY A 194 -10.11 4.86 -4.20
C GLY A 194 -10.47 6.30 -4.52
N TYR A 195 -9.75 7.21 -3.87
CA TYR A 195 -9.98 8.64 -3.98
C TYR A 195 -8.69 9.37 -4.34
N ALA A 196 -8.79 10.30 -5.28
CA ALA A 196 -7.72 11.24 -5.60
C ALA A 196 -7.45 12.13 -4.39
N SER A 197 -6.17 12.23 -4.02
CA SER A 197 -5.67 13.02 -2.90
C SER A 197 -4.47 13.86 -3.34
N SER A 198 -4.14 14.90 -2.59
CA SER A 198 -2.98 15.76 -2.90
C SER A 198 -2.21 16.12 -1.64
N VAL A 199 -0.89 16.10 -1.74
CA VAL A 199 0.00 16.60 -0.68
C VAL A 199 -0.03 18.13 -0.64
N ASP A 200 -0.15 18.78 -1.80
CA ASP A 200 -0.16 20.25 -1.92
C ASP A 200 -1.51 20.84 -1.48
N ASP A 201 -2.61 20.12 -1.71
CA ASP A 201 -3.94 20.45 -1.21
C ASP A 201 -4.57 19.23 -0.50
N PRO A 202 -4.31 19.08 0.81
CA PRO A 202 -4.82 17.96 1.60
C PRO A 202 -6.35 17.89 1.72
N THR A 203 -7.07 18.91 1.23
CA THR A 203 -8.55 18.89 1.22
C THR A 203 -9.13 18.22 -0.01
N GLN A 204 -8.32 18.02 -1.08
CA GLN A 204 -8.76 17.31 -2.27
C GLN A 204 -9.13 15.87 -1.97
N TRP A 205 -10.31 15.50 -2.44
CA TRP A 205 -10.88 14.18 -2.27
C TRP A 205 -11.98 13.96 -3.31
N ALA A 206 -11.73 13.09 -4.28
CA ALA A 206 -12.69 12.77 -5.32
C ALA A 206 -12.59 11.29 -5.69
N PRO A 207 -13.71 10.59 -5.90
CA PRO A 207 -13.67 9.19 -6.28
C PRO A 207 -12.98 9.03 -7.64
N VAL A 208 -12.11 8.02 -7.75
CA VAL A 208 -11.51 7.60 -9.01
C VAL A 208 -12.24 6.35 -9.50
N PRO A 209 -12.61 6.26 -10.79
CA PRO A 209 -13.28 5.08 -11.34
C PRO A 209 -12.47 3.81 -11.08
N ALA A 210 -13.13 2.77 -10.60
CA ALA A 210 -12.47 1.50 -10.31
C ALA A 210 -11.91 0.87 -11.61
N ALA A 211 -10.73 0.25 -11.50
CA ALA A 211 -10.06 -0.37 -12.64
C ALA A 211 -9.37 -1.67 -12.23
N ARG A 212 -9.41 -2.69 -13.11
CA ARG A 212 -8.60 -3.89 -12.94
C ARG A 212 -7.17 -3.63 -13.41
N VAL A 213 -6.20 -3.92 -12.58
CA VAL A 213 -4.77 -3.70 -12.85
C VAL A 213 -3.95 -4.92 -12.45
N THR A 214 -2.70 -4.97 -12.91
CA THR A 214 -1.69 -5.91 -12.43
C THR A 214 -1.07 -5.35 -11.16
N VAL A 215 -1.31 -5.98 -10.01
CA VAL A 215 -0.77 -5.51 -8.72
C VAL A 215 0.62 -6.08 -8.45
N ALA A 216 0.96 -7.24 -9.01
CA ALA A 216 2.28 -7.84 -8.93
C ALA A 216 2.57 -8.74 -10.14
N ASP A 217 3.76 -8.58 -10.72
CA ASP A 217 4.35 -9.54 -11.64
C ASP A 217 5.30 -10.45 -10.87
N LEU A 218 5.19 -11.77 -11.03
CA LEU A 218 5.99 -12.79 -10.35
C LEU A 218 6.91 -13.44 -11.39
N PRO A 219 8.15 -12.96 -11.55
CA PRO A 219 9.01 -13.39 -12.66
C PRO A 219 9.61 -14.78 -12.50
N ASP A 220 9.57 -15.34 -11.30
CA ASP A 220 10.09 -16.65 -10.94
C ASP A 220 9.12 -17.33 -9.95
N VAL A 221 8.37 -18.31 -10.45
CA VAL A 221 7.36 -19.06 -9.70
C VAL A 221 7.68 -20.54 -9.82
N THR A 222 7.84 -21.19 -8.66
CA THR A 222 7.87 -22.64 -8.53
C THR A 222 6.61 -23.10 -7.82
N LEU A 223 5.79 -23.89 -8.49
CA LEU A 223 4.61 -24.52 -7.89
C LEU A 223 5.03 -25.74 -7.07
N GLY A 224 4.69 -25.74 -5.79
CA GLY A 224 4.80 -26.90 -4.91
C GLY A 224 3.46 -27.56 -4.64
N GLU A 225 3.49 -28.74 -4.05
CA GLU A 225 2.28 -29.51 -3.71
C GLU A 225 1.36 -28.77 -2.73
N THR A 226 1.92 -27.99 -1.82
CA THR A 226 1.17 -27.26 -0.78
C THR A 226 0.95 -25.78 -1.11
N GLY A 227 1.50 -25.28 -2.22
CA GLY A 227 1.44 -23.86 -2.55
C GLY A 227 2.67 -23.32 -3.28
N LEU A 228 2.80 -21.99 -3.27
CA LEU A 228 3.95 -21.26 -3.81
C LEU A 228 4.31 -20.06 -2.93
N SER A 229 5.54 -19.61 -3.05
CA SER A 229 5.99 -18.31 -2.55
C SER A 229 6.85 -17.65 -3.63
N ALA A 230 6.53 -16.42 -4.00
CA ALA A 230 7.24 -15.69 -5.05
C ALA A 230 7.44 -14.22 -4.68
N THR A 231 8.59 -13.67 -5.06
CA THR A 231 8.89 -12.25 -4.85
C THR A 231 8.45 -11.45 -6.07
N PRO A 232 7.57 -10.44 -5.91
CA PRO A 232 7.19 -9.57 -7.02
C PRO A 232 8.38 -8.84 -7.66
N ALA A 233 8.30 -8.62 -8.97
CA ALA A 233 9.23 -7.76 -9.69
C ALA A 233 9.13 -6.32 -9.17
N TYR A 234 10.28 -5.69 -8.97
CA TYR A 234 10.37 -4.27 -8.59
C TYR A 234 11.72 -3.68 -8.97
N LEU A 235 12.81 -4.27 -8.49
CA LEU A 235 14.16 -3.74 -8.70
C LEU A 235 14.51 -3.73 -10.19
N GLY A 236 14.88 -2.55 -10.70
CA GLY A 236 15.14 -2.34 -12.12
C GLY A 236 13.90 -2.22 -13.01
N THR A 237 12.69 -2.33 -12.46
CA THR A 237 11.45 -2.09 -13.20
C THR A 237 11.29 -0.60 -13.47
N GLU A 238 11.23 -0.24 -14.75
CA GLU A 238 11.01 1.13 -15.21
C GLU A 238 9.53 1.33 -15.58
N VAL A 239 9.02 2.53 -15.29
CA VAL A 239 7.66 2.97 -15.67
C VAL A 239 7.72 4.35 -16.32
N THR A 240 6.70 4.64 -17.12
CA THR A 240 6.56 5.92 -17.85
C THR A 240 5.37 6.73 -17.32
N GLY A 241 5.29 8.01 -17.70
CA GLY A 241 4.15 8.87 -17.35
C GLY A 241 4.15 9.42 -15.91
N VAL A 242 5.17 9.07 -15.11
CA VAL A 242 5.35 9.49 -13.71
C VAL A 242 6.80 9.87 -13.44
N GLY A 243 7.03 10.67 -12.40
CA GLY A 243 8.37 11.07 -11.98
C GLY A 243 9.12 9.95 -11.25
N GLN A 244 9.62 8.96 -11.98
CA GLN A 244 10.50 7.93 -11.42
C GLN A 244 11.94 8.43 -11.38
N VAL A 245 12.55 8.45 -10.19
CA VAL A 245 13.93 8.85 -9.98
C VAL A 245 14.85 7.68 -10.31
N PRO A 246 15.82 7.85 -11.23
CA PRO A 246 16.71 6.78 -11.65
C PRO A 246 17.84 6.52 -10.65
N GLY A 247 18.31 5.27 -10.62
CA GLY A 247 19.54 4.87 -9.94
C GLY A 247 19.42 4.59 -8.44
N GLY A 248 20.51 4.08 -7.86
CA GLY A 248 20.56 3.60 -6.47
C GLY A 248 20.07 2.15 -6.31
N PRO A 249 20.34 1.52 -5.15
CA PRO A 249 20.06 0.10 -4.94
C PRO A 249 18.58 -0.25 -4.78
N ALA A 250 17.71 0.75 -4.60
CA ALA A 250 16.25 0.58 -4.52
C ALA A 250 15.55 1.13 -5.77
N PHE A 251 16.30 1.39 -6.86
CA PHE A 251 15.71 1.78 -8.14
C PHE A 251 14.74 0.70 -8.62
N GLY A 252 13.51 1.10 -8.92
CA GLY A 252 12.47 0.15 -9.27
C GLY A 252 11.06 0.71 -9.17
N SER A 253 10.09 -0.13 -9.49
CA SER A 253 8.68 0.23 -9.50
C SER A 253 7.79 -1.01 -9.40
N PHE A 254 6.60 -0.84 -8.81
CA PHE A 254 5.47 -1.75 -9.05
C PHE A 254 5.05 -1.72 -10.54
N PRO A 255 4.23 -2.67 -11.01
CA PRO A 255 3.81 -2.75 -12.41
C PRO A 255 3.19 -1.45 -12.94
N GLN A 256 3.39 -1.16 -14.23
CA GLN A 256 2.95 0.08 -14.88
C GLN A 256 1.46 0.37 -14.65
N SER A 257 0.58 -0.61 -14.85
CA SER A 257 -0.87 -0.42 -14.71
C SER A 257 -1.30 -0.06 -13.28
N PHE A 258 -0.60 -0.60 -12.28
CA PHE A 258 -0.79 -0.25 -10.89
C PHE A 258 -0.31 1.19 -10.60
N VAL A 259 0.89 1.55 -11.08
CA VAL A 259 1.45 2.90 -10.89
C VAL A 259 0.61 3.96 -11.60
N ASP A 260 0.09 3.68 -12.79
CA ASP A 260 -0.81 4.58 -13.51
C ASP A 260 -2.10 4.85 -12.72
N TYR A 261 -2.64 3.83 -12.06
CA TYR A 261 -3.78 3.99 -11.17
C TYR A 261 -3.42 4.79 -9.92
N MET A 262 -2.28 4.49 -9.28
CA MET A 262 -1.79 5.24 -8.12
C MET A 262 -1.50 6.71 -8.46
N ASN A 263 -1.10 7.01 -9.70
CA ASN A 263 -0.91 8.38 -10.16
C ASN A 263 -2.23 9.15 -10.19
N GLN A 264 -3.33 8.52 -10.61
CA GLN A 264 -4.67 9.12 -10.55
C GLN A 264 -5.12 9.37 -9.10
N LEU A 265 -4.68 8.53 -8.15
CA LEU A 265 -4.94 8.73 -6.72
C LEU A 265 -4.03 9.79 -6.08
N GLY A 266 -2.99 10.26 -6.78
CA GLY A 266 -1.96 11.16 -6.24
C GLY A 266 -0.94 10.47 -5.32
N THR A 267 -0.80 9.15 -5.42
CA THR A 267 0.02 8.32 -4.52
C THR A 267 1.14 7.55 -5.23
N ALA A 268 1.37 7.75 -6.53
CA ALA A 268 2.38 7.03 -7.31
C ALA A 268 3.77 7.01 -6.64
N ALA A 269 4.17 8.10 -5.98
CA ALA A 269 5.45 8.21 -5.30
C ALA A 269 5.67 7.17 -4.16
N PHE A 270 4.63 6.50 -3.66
CA PHE A 270 4.77 5.42 -2.68
C PHE A 270 5.12 4.05 -3.30
N TRP A 271 5.06 3.95 -4.63
CA TRP A 271 5.09 2.68 -5.37
C TRP A 271 6.21 2.57 -6.40
N LEU A 272 7.11 3.54 -6.42
CA LEU A 272 8.28 3.60 -7.29
C LEU A 272 9.44 4.30 -6.58
N SER A 273 10.64 4.20 -7.15
CA SER A 273 11.80 4.97 -6.72
C SER A 273 11.55 6.46 -6.91
N SER A 274 11.23 7.17 -5.83
CA SER A 274 10.86 8.58 -5.85
C SER A 274 11.97 9.50 -5.36
N GLY A 275 13.12 8.93 -4.99
CA GLY A 275 14.22 9.63 -4.34
C GLY A 275 14.01 9.85 -2.83
N ALA A 276 12.99 9.24 -2.23
CA ALA A 276 12.72 9.38 -0.80
C ALA A 276 13.69 8.55 0.04
N SER A 277 13.96 9.00 1.28
CA SER A 277 14.76 8.22 2.24
C SER A 277 14.19 6.83 2.54
N THR A 278 12.90 6.60 2.29
CA THR A 278 12.21 5.32 2.49
C THR A 278 12.05 4.49 1.21
N ASP A 279 12.68 4.86 0.09
CA ASP A 279 12.61 4.08 -1.17
C ASP A 279 12.99 2.60 -0.98
N GLY A 280 13.94 2.32 -0.07
CA GLY A 280 14.32 0.95 0.27
C GLY A 280 13.22 0.12 0.92
N PHE A 281 12.19 0.75 1.50
CA PHE A 281 11.07 0.07 2.15
C PHE A 281 9.90 -0.19 1.19
N LYS A 282 9.98 0.31 -0.05
CA LYS A 282 8.96 0.09 -1.08
C LYS A 282 9.13 -1.24 -1.81
N VAL A 283 10.31 -1.87 -1.70
CA VAL A 283 10.58 -3.17 -2.31
C VAL A 283 9.55 -4.19 -1.82
N PRO A 284 8.85 -4.91 -2.72
CA PRO A 284 7.79 -5.81 -2.34
C PRO A 284 8.26 -6.97 -1.46
N LEU A 285 7.42 -7.32 -0.49
CA LEU A 285 7.55 -8.56 0.26
C LEU A 285 7.04 -9.74 -0.60
N PRO A 286 7.50 -10.98 -0.34
CA PRO A 286 7.00 -12.16 -1.02
C PRO A 286 5.48 -12.31 -0.88
N VAL A 287 4.85 -12.78 -1.96
CA VAL A 287 3.47 -13.26 -1.97
C VAL A 287 3.50 -14.75 -1.67
N SER A 288 2.63 -15.22 -0.77
CA SER A 288 2.50 -16.65 -0.45
C SER A 288 1.08 -17.12 -0.74
N VAL A 289 0.97 -18.25 -1.45
CA VAL A 289 -0.30 -18.91 -1.73
C VAL A 289 -0.24 -20.34 -1.21
N GLY A 290 -1.20 -20.74 -0.38
CA GLY A 290 -1.32 -22.10 0.17
C GLY A 290 -2.53 -22.83 -0.40
N PHE A 291 -2.33 -24.03 -0.96
CA PHE A 291 -3.34 -24.85 -1.63
C PHE A 291 -4.18 -25.75 -0.69
N GLY A 292 -3.89 -25.76 0.62
CA GLY A 292 -4.67 -26.47 1.63
C GLY A 292 -5.51 -25.54 2.50
N ALA A 293 -6.47 -26.10 3.23
CA ALA A 293 -7.18 -25.40 4.30
C ALA A 293 -6.14 -24.77 5.25
N ALA A 294 -6.42 -23.55 5.72
CA ALA A 294 -5.50 -22.60 6.36
C ALA A 294 -4.61 -23.09 7.53
N GLU A 295 -4.68 -24.36 7.90
CA GLU A 295 -4.01 -25.00 9.05
C GLU A 295 -2.64 -25.63 8.69
N GLU A 296 -2.37 -25.97 7.43
CA GLU A 296 -1.02 -26.35 6.98
C GLU A 296 -0.34 -25.17 6.26
N GLU A 297 0.34 -24.32 7.05
CA GLU A 297 1.13 -23.23 6.50
C GLU A 297 2.32 -23.80 5.70
N PRO A 298 2.52 -23.37 4.43
CA PRO A 298 3.81 -23.51 3.78
C PRO A 298 4.90 -22.92 4.69
N VAL A 299 6.15 -23.39 4.56
CA VAL A 299 7.28 -22.85 5.32
C VAL A 299 7.52 -21.40 4.90
N GLU A 300 6.80 -20.47 5.51
CA GLU A 300 6.87 -19.05 5.18
C GLU A 300 8.22 -18.48 5.59
N PRO A 301 8.83 -17.61 4.76
CA PRO A 301 10.03 -16.93 5.14
C PRO A 301 9.76 -16.07 6.40
N THR A 302 10.68 -16.14 7.36
CA THR A 302 10.69 -15.18 8.46
C THR A 302 10.75 -13.76 7.87
N PRO A 303 9.90 -12.81 8.30
CA PRO A 303 9.92 -11.45 7.78
C PRO A 303 11.33 -10.86 7.84
N SER A 304 11.83 -10.37 6.69
CA SER A 304 13.19 -9.87 6.53
C SER A 304 13.55 -8.80 7.57
N GLU A 305 14.82 -8.78 7.98
CA GLU A 305 15.43 -7.62 8.63
C GLU A 305 16.01 -6.72 7.53
N THR A 306 15.49 -5.50 7.40
CA THR A 306 15.88 -4.57 6.34
C THR A 306 17.00 -3.62 6.82
N ALA A 307 17.91 -3.29 5.90
CA ALA A 307 19.09 -2.46 6.15
C ALA A 307 18.76 -1.02 6.56
N THR A 308 19.45 -0.53 7.59
CA THR A 308 19.36 0.87 8.06
C THR A 308 20.13 1.77 7.08
N LYS A 309 19.48 2.82 6.55
CA LYS A 309 20.14 3.84 5.72
C LYS A 309 20.06 5.23 6.35
N GLN A 310 21.05 6.04 6.00
CA GLN A 310 21.25 7.40 6.49
C GLN A 310 20.07 8.31 6.09
N PRO A 311 19.58 9.18 7.00
CA PRO A 311 18.42 10.03 6.71
C PRO A 311 18.69 10.99 5.54
N LEU A 312 17.73 11.07 4.61
CA LEU A 312 17.56 12.21 3.71
C LEU A 312 16.37 13.04 4.21
N ASP A 313 16.49 14.36 4.19
CA ASP A 313 15.42 15.28 4.58
C ASP A 313 14.29 15.25 3.54
N ASN A 314 13.16 14.66 3.91
CA ASN A 314 11.93 14.78 3.15
C ASN A 314 11.17 16.02 3.66
N PRO A 315 10.54 16.83 2.79
CA PRO A 315 9.75 17.96 3.23
C PRO A 315 8.59 17.48 4.11
N ILE A 316 8.62 17.89 5.38
CA ILE A 316 7.48 17.77 6.29
C ILE A 316 6.56 18.94 5.94
N VAL A 317 5.28 18.69 5.64
CA VAL A 317 4.28 19.76 5.54
C VAL A 317 3.89 20.16 6.97
N PRO A 318 4.31 21.33 7.49
CA PRO A 318 3.84 21.81 8.78
C PRO A 318 2.35 22.20 8.67
N PRO A 319 1.58 22.16 9.78
CA PRO A 319 0.22 22.69 9.77
C PRO A 319 0.23 24.17 9.31
N PRO A 320 -0.78 24.62 8.55
CA PRO A 320 -0.79 25.97 7.99
C PRO A 320 -0.69 27.01 9.11
N VAL A 321 0.36 27.83 9.04
CA VAL A 321 0.46 29.04 9.85
C VAL A 321 -0.57 30.04 9.35
N THR A 322 -1.41 30.56 10.26
CA THR A 322 -2.31 31.67 9.95
C THR A 322 -1.49 32.91 9.63
N VAL A 323 -1.22 33.14 8.34
CA VAL A 323 -0.62 34.40 7.88
C VAL A 323 -1.70 35.47 7.99
N THR A 324 -1.56 36.36 8.96
CA THR A 324 -2.34 37.60 8.99
C THR A 324 -1.82 38.47 7.85
N ALA A 325 -2.48 38.43 6.70
CA ALA A 325 -2.21 39.34 5.61
C ALA A 325 -2.64 40.75 6.04
N THR A 326 -1.68 41.62 6.35
CA THR A 326 -1.94 43.05 6.43
C THR A 326 -2.23 43.54 5.01
N VAL A 327 -3.51 43.80 4.71
CA VAL A 327 -3.90 44.46 3.46
C VAL A 327 -3.42 45.90 3.52
N THR A 328 -2.30 46.18 2.88
CA THR A 328 -1.89 47.57 2.58
C THR A 328 -2.80 48.09 1.47
N ALA A 329 -3.52 49.17 1.73
CA ALA A 329 -4.43 49.80 0.79
C ALA A 329 -3.72 50.22 -0.51
N ARG A 330 -4.39 49.96 -1.64
CA ARG A 330 -3.97 50.36 -3.00
C ARG A 330 -3.96 51.89 -3.14
N PRO A 331 -2.90 52.53 -3.66
CA PRO A 331 -2.94 53.95 -4.01
C PRO A 331 -3.88 54.21 -5.19
N ALA A 332 -4.58 55.35 -5.16
CA ALA A 332 -5.52 55.80 -6.18
C ALA A 332 -4.87 55.97 -7.57
N PRO A 333 -5.63 55.78 -8.67
CA PRO A 333 -5.10 55.91 -10.03
C PRO A 333 -4.83 57.38 -10.39
N ALA A 334 -3.70 57.62 -11.04
CA ALA A 334 -3.31 58.91 -11.62
C ALA A 334 -4.04 59.17 -12.96
N PRO A 335 -4.29 60.45 -13.34
CA PRO A 335 -5.01 60.81 -14.56
C PRO A 335 -4.20 60.51 -15.84
N PRO A 336 -4.87 60.36 -17.01
CA PRO A 336 -4.23 59.90 -18.23
C PRO A 336 -3.29 60.94 -18.85
N ALA A 337 -2.10 60.49 -19.25
CA ALA A 337 -1.12 61.27 -20.00
C ALA A 337 -1.51 61.36 -21.48
N VAL A 338 -1.29 62.55 -22.06
CA VAL A 338 -1.57 62.91 -23.45
C VAL A 338 -0.63 62.17 -24.41
N ALA A 339 -1.18 61.60 -25.49
CA ALA A 339 -0.44 60.90 -26.54
C ALA A 339 0.31 61.89 -27.47
N PRO A 340 1.59 61.63 -27.82
CA PRO A 340 2.29 62.36 -28.88
C PRO A 340 1.89 61.86 -30.30
N PRO A 341 2.02 62.71 -31.33
CA PRO A 341 1.41 62.49 -32.65
C PRO A 341 2.14 61.46 -33.52
N ALA A 342 1.38 60.82 -34.40
CA ALA A 342 1.83 59.81 -35.35
C ALA A 342 2.79 60.36 -36.41
N ALA A 343 3.87 59.61 -36.68
CA ALA A 343 4.78 59.84 -37.80
C ALA A 343 4.35 59.02 -39.04
N PRO A 344 4.66 59.48 -40.27
CA PRO A 344 4.01 59.01 -41.49
C PRO A 344 4.54 57.65 -41.99
N SER A 345 3.63 56.89 -42.59
CA SER A 345 3.84 55.61 -43.27
C SER A 345 4.59 55.78 -44.60
N VAL A 346 5.62 54.94 -44.83
CA VAL A 346 6.31 54.78 -46.11
C VAL A 346 5.86 53.46 -46.77
N PRO A 347 5.66 53.40 -48.11
CA PRO A 347 5.10 52.21 -48.78
C PRO A 347 6.11 51.06 -48.90
N ALA A 348 5.57 49.84 -48.97
CA ALA A 348 6.28 48.57 -49.14
C ALA A 348 7.04 48.45 -50.48
N VAL A 349 8.16 47.74 -50.45
CA VAL A 349 8.83 47.15 -51.62
C VAL A 349 8.76 45.62 -51.45
N PRO A 350 8.28 44.84 -52.43
CA PRO A 350 8.24 43.40 -52.33
C PRO A 350 9.53 42.78 -52.89
N THR A 351 10.15 41.87 -52.14
CA THR A 351 11.07 40.88 -52.72
C THR A 351 10.83 39.54 -52.04
N ALA A 352 10.47 38.55 -52.85
CA ALA A 352 10.34 37.16 -52.47
C ALA A 352 11.65 36.41 -52.76
N GLU A 353 12.12 35.54 -51.85
CA GLU A 353 12.49 34.14 -52.14
C GLU A 353 12.92 33.35 -50.87
N ALA A 354 12.11 32.32 -50.54
CA ALA A 354 12.42 30.93 -50.08
C ALA A 354 13.31 30.63 -48.82
N PRO A 355 13.11 29.45 -48.18
CA PRO A 355 13.10 29.30 -46.72
C PRO A 355 14.41 28.82 -46.08
N ALA A 356 14.63 29.23 -44.83
CA ALA A 356 15.45 28.50 -43.85
C ALA A 356 14.54 28.15 -42.67
N VAL A 357 14.26 26.86 -42.48
CA VAL A 357 13.59 26.35 -41.28
C VAL A 357 14.69 25.85 -40.36
N ASP A 358 14.98 26.64 -39.34
CA ASP A 358 15.84 26.23 -38.22
C ASP A 358 14.95 25.93 -37.01
N MET A 359 15.34 24.90 -36.28
CA MET A 359 14.53 24.22 -35.27
C MET A 359 14.38 25.01 -33.96
N ALA A 360 13.14 25.08 -33.44
CA ALA A 360 12.86 25.36 -32.04
C ALA A 360 11.72 24.47 -31.53
N LEU A 361 12.00 23.72 -30.45
CA LEU A 361 11.08 22.84 -29.72
C LEU A 361 9.94 23.67 -29.07
N PRO A 362 8.66 23.23 -29.11
CA PRO A 362 7.61 23.88 -28.35
C PRO A 362 7.56 23.32 -26.91
N LEU A 363 7.80 24.22 -25.96
CA LEU A 363 7.58 24.08 -24.53
C LEU A 363 6.09 24.33 -24.21
N ALA A 364 5.54 23.52 -23.29
CA ALA A 364 4.33 23.73 -22.50
C ALA A 364 2.95 23.79 -23.21
N ALA A 365 2.18 22.70 -23.08
CA ALA A 365 0.73 22.71 -23.29
C ALA A 365 0.04 23.46 -22.13
N GLN A 366 -0.78 24.43 -22.49
CA GLN A 366 -1.57 25.29 -21.60
C GLN A 366 -2.76 24.54 -21.00
N LEU A 367 -3.01 24.71 -19.70
CA LEU A 367 -4.29 24.35 -19.06
C LEU A 367 -5.43 25.21 -19.63
N VAL A 368 -6.50 24.55 -20.09
CA VAL A 368 -7.79 25.19 -20.40
C VAL A 368 -8.63 25.19 -19.13
N ALA A 369 -8.97 26.38 -18.63
CA ALA A 369 -9.98 26.58 -17.59
C ALA A 369 -11.34 26.86 -18.25
N ALA A 370 -12.38 26.11 -17.88
CA ALA A 370 -13.76 26.37 -18.29
C ALA A 370 -14.38 27.53 -17.46
N PRO A 371 -15.25 28.38 -18.04
CA PRO A 371 -15.82 29.52 -17.32
C PRO A 371 -17.00 29.10 -16.42
N GLN A 372 -16.92 29.49 -15.14
CA GLN A 372 -18.01 29.39 -14.17
C GLN A 372 -18.96 30.59 -14.35
N THR A 373 -20.26 30.32 -14.57
CA THR A 373 -21.29 31.37 -14.56
C THR A 373 -21.93 31.39 -13.17
N SER A 374 -21.85 32.51 -12.45
CA SER A 374 -22.52 32.71 -11.15
C SER A 374 -23.61 33.77 -11.25
N ALA A 375 -24.79 33.45 -10.73
CA ALA A 375 -25.81 34.40 -10.32
C ALA A 375 -26.37 33.96 -8.95
N ALA A 376 -26.37 34.89 -7.98
CA ALA A 376 -26.75 34.76 -6.55
C ALA A 376 -28.28 35.00 -6.33
N PRO A 377 -28.91 35.06 -5.11
CA PRO A 377 -28.37 35.39 -3.76
C PRO A 377 -28.94 34.71 -2.47
N ALA A 378 -28.19 34.91 -1.34
CA ALA A 378 -28.47 35.10 0.13
C ALA A 378 -29.83 34.66 0.77
N GLU A 379 -30.03 34.25 2.04
CA GLU A 379 -29.38 34.31 3.39
C GLU A 379 -30.25 33.46 4.40
N PRO A 380 -30.05 33.35 5.76
CA PRO A 380 -28.91 33.66 6.63
C PRO A 380 -28.48 32.52 7.59
N ALA A 381 -27.31 32.71 8.21
CA ALA A 381 -26.67 31.82 9.20
C ALA A 381 -27.10 32.14 10.65
N SER A 382 -27.20 31.11 11.49
CA SER A 382 -27.42 31.24 12.94
C SER A 382 -26.13 31.04 13.75
N ASP A 383 -25.80 32.09 14.51
CA ASP A 383 -24.89 32.28 15.64
C ASP A 383 -24.15 31.09 16.27
N ALA A 384 -22.82 31.10 16.12
CA ALA A 384 -21.85 30.37 16.95
C ALA A 384 -20.80 31.33 17.58
N THR A 385 -21.17 32.59 17.81
CA THR A 385 -20.30 33.66 18.33
C THR A 385 -20.08 33.57 19.86
N TRP A 386 -20.92 32.85 20.60
CA TRP A 386 -20.86 32.79 22.07
C TRP A 386 -19.71 31.94 22.63
N ILE A 387 -19.26 30.92 21.88
CA ILE A 387 -18.18 30.01 22.30
C ILE A 387 -16.83 30.75 22.33
N TRP A 388 -16.66 31.75 21.46
CA TRP A 388 -15.45 32.57 21.37
C TRP A 388 -15.30 33.54 22.56
N TRP A 389 -16.40 34.07 23.08
CA TRP A 389 -16.38 34.96 24.25
C TRP A 389 -16.07 34.20 25.55
N LEU A 390 -16.53 32.96 25.69
CA LEU A 390 -16.19 32.10 26.83
C LEU A 390 -14.71 31.73 26.87
N GLY A 391 -14.12 31.41 25.72
CA GLY A 391 -12.69 31.12 25.61
C GLY A 391 -11.81 32.34 25.92
N GLY A 392 -12.20 33.53 25.43
CA GLY A 392 -11.50 34.78 25.70
C GLY A 392 -11.51 35.19 27.17
N GLY A 393 -12.64 35.02 27.86
CA GLY A 393 -12.77 35.36 29.29
C GLY A 393 -11.87 34.52 30.21
N LEU A 394 -11.73 33.22 29.90
CA LEU A 394 -10.89 32.30 30.67
C LEU A 394 -9.39 32.60 30.54
N LEU A 395 -8.95 33.05 29.35
CA LEU A 395 -7.55 33.43 29.12
C LEU A 395 -7.15 34.72 29.85
N ILE A 396 -8.06 35.70 29.92
CA ILE A 396 -7.81 36.94 30.66
C ILE A 396 -7.74 36.66 32.18
N ALA A 397 -8.60 35.78 32.69
CA ALA A 397 -8.56 35.38 34.10
C ALA A 397 -7.25 34.65 34.46
N ALA A 398 -6.74 33.80 33.56
CA ALA A 398 -5.45 33.13 33.75
C ALA A 398 -4.28 34.13 33.74
N ALA A 399 -4.29 35.12 32.84
CA ALA A 399 -3.23 36.14 32.77
C ALA A 399 -3.15 37.01 34.03
N LEU A 400 -4.28 37.32 34.67
CA LEU A 400 -4.32 38.11 35.90
C LEU A 400 -3.72 37.38 37.11
N THR A 401 -3.72 36.04 37.12
CA THR A 401 -3.12 35.25 38.22
C THR A 401 -1.59 35.29 38.21
N LEU A 402 -0.97 35.60 37.07
CA LEU A 402 0.48 35.74 36.92
C LEU A 402 1.02 37.10 37.38
N LEU A 403 0.14 38.06 37.66
CA LEU A 403 0.49 39.42 38.10
C LEU A 403 0.54 39.56 39.63
N VAL A 404 0.28 38.49 40.40
CA VAL A 404 0.37 38.52 41.87
C VAL A 404 1.82 38.31 42.31
N PRO A 405 2.50 39.30 42.95
CA PRO A 405 3.88 39.15 43.37
C PRO A 405 4.01 38.17 44.54
N VAL A 406 4.86 37.15 44.37
CA VAL A 406 5.18 36.17 45.40
C VAL A 406 6.15 36.81 46.42
N GLY A 407 5.72 36.93 47.67
CA GLY A 407 6.52 37.49 48.76
C GLY A 407 7.79 36.67 49.04
N ARG A 408 8.93 37.34 49.20
CA ARG A 408 10.22 36.71 49.53
C ARG A 408 10.19 36.01 50.89
N PRO A 409 10.80 34.82 51.04
CA PRO A 409 10.89 34.14 52.32
C PRO A 409 11.91 34.84 53.22
N ARG A 410 11.54 35.05 54.50
CA ARG A 410 12.47 35.46 55.56
C ARG A 410 13.40 34.28 55.87
N ARG A 411 14.72 34.50 55.81
CA ARG A 411 15.72 33.53 56.28
C ARG A 411 15.72 33.48 57.82
N PRO A 412 15.97 32.30 58.42
CA PRO A 412 16.27 32.18 59.84
C PRO A 412 17.61 32.83 60.20
#